data_AF-A0ABD3RRV5-F1
#
_entry.id   AF-A0ABD3RRV5-F1
#
_cell.length_a   1.000
_cell.length_b   1.000
_cell.length_c   1.000
_cell.angle_alpha   90.00
_cell.angle_beta   90.00
_cell.angle_gamma   90.00
#
_symmetry.space_group_name_H-M   'P 1'
#
loop_
_entity.id
_entity.type
_entity.pdbx_description
1 polymer ?
#
loop_
_entity_poly.entity_id
_entity_poly.type
_entity_poly.pdbx_seq_one_letter_code
_entity_poly.pdbx_strand_id
1 'polypeptide(L)'
;MMLGIATGKGLDIKGKSANQGNISSYVPFIQIYEESHKEQVWSYNIREGETIRVYYQSEFARNEAYKMLCDMKDYMVFEAKDAVRVLSDEFADPAEQELAMVHLMYDDSKMNVEFVDTYFDSSHPVFGLDISERLFWES
;
A
#
# COMPACT_ATOMS: atom_id res chain seq x y z
N MET A 1 33.22 9.26 14.65
CA MET A 1 33.29 10.44 15.54
C MET A 1 32.34 11.47 14.95
N MET A 2 31.24 11.81 15.65
CA MET A 2 30.25 12.79 15.16
C MET A 2 30.76 14.22 15.37
N LEU A 3 30.48 15.11 14.42
CA LEU A 3 30.97 16.51 14.30
C LEU A 3 30.42 17.50 15.35
N GLY A 4 29.86 17.03 16.47
CA GLY A 4 29.56 17.86 17.64
C GLY A 4 28.44 18.91 17.48
N ILE A 5 27.77 19.00 16.34
CA ILE A 5 26.59 19.86 16.15
C ILE A 5 25.37 18.95 16.09
N ALA A 6 24.88 18.55 17.27
CA ALA A 6 23.59 17.91 17.44
C ALA A 6 22.76 18.78 18.40
N THR A 7 21.67 19.36 17.93
CA THR A 7 20.59 19.83 18.80
C THR A 7 20.01 18.60 19.49
N GLY A 8 20.52 18.30 20.69
CA GLY A 8 20.14 17.14 21.46
C GLY A 8 18.63 17.05 21.68
N LYS A 9 18.13 15.84 21.96
CA LYS A 9 16.74 15.62 22.37
C LYS A 9 16.42 16.58 23.53
N GLY A 10 15.49 17.51 23.31
CA GLY A 10 14.96 18.34 24.38
C GLY A 10 14.40 17.44 25.49
N LEU A 11 14.38 17.96 26.73
CA LEU A 11 13.91 17.26 27.94
C LEU A 11 12.51 16.62 27.77
N ASP A 12 11.73 17.05 26.78
CA ASP A 12 10.36 16.62 26.50
C ASP A 12 10.23 15.48 25.47
N ILE A 13 11.31 15.05 24.80
CA ILE A 13 11.21 13.99 23.78
C ILE A 13 11.46 12.60 24.41
N LYS A 14 10.37 11.89 24.70
CA LYS A 14 10.38 10.47 25.11
C LYS A 14 10.11 9.57 23.90
N GLY A 15 11.15 8.98 23.31
CA GLY A 15 11.04 7.98 22.24
C GLY A 15 12.37 7.37 21.84
N LYS A 16 12.36 6.10 21.42
CA LYS A 16 13.57 5.40 20.93
C LYS A 16 13.90 5.95 19.55
N SER A 17 15.16 6.32 19.34
CA SER A 17 15.62 6.69 17.99
C SER A 17 15.75 5.44 17.13
N ALA A 18 15.57 5.59 15.81
CA ALA A 18 15.92 4.51 14.89
C ALA A 18 17.45 4.26 14.97
N ASN A 19 17.83 2.98 15.04
CA ASN A 19 19.22 2.58 15.28
C ASN A 19 20.08 2.55 14.00
N GLN A 20 19.47 2.39 12.82
CA GLN A 20 20.17 2.23 11.55
C GLN A 20 19.35 2.81 10.37
N GLY A 21 20.01 3.08 9.24
CA GLY A 21 19.39 3.58 8.00
C GLY A 21 19.30 5.10 7.90
N ASN A 22 18.64 5.59 6.85
CA ASN A 22 18.49 7.02 6.53
C ASN A 22 17.71 7.82 7.58
N ILE A 23 16.97 7.13 8.44
CA ILE A 23 16.23 7.70 9.58
C ILE A 23 16.97 7.52 10.92
N SER A 24 18.21 7.03 10.90
CA SER A 24 19.01 6.91 12.12
C SER A 24 19.14 8.26 12.83
N SER A 25 19.03 8.25 14.16
CA SER A 25 19.00 9.45 15.02
C SER A 25 17.70 10.27 15.03
N TYR A 26 16.70 9.94 14.20
CA TYR A 26 15.36 10.51 14.31
C TYR A 26 14.52 9.69 15.32
N VAL A 27 13.61 10.38 16.02
CA VAL A 27 12.59 9.74 16.85
C VAL A 27 11.28 9.77 16.05
N PRO A 28 10.75 8.61 15.62
CA PRO A 28 9.50 8.58 14.88
C PRO A 28 8.35 9.07 15.77
N PHE A 29 7.45 9.87 15.19
CA PHE A 29 6.30 10.44 15.91
C PHE A 29 5.34 9.35 16.42
N ILE A 30 5.20 8.25 15.67
CA ILE A 30 4.47 7.05 16.07
C ILE A 30 5.47 5.90 16.17
N GLN A 31 5.57 5.27 17.34
CA GLN A 31 6.45 4.12 17.56
C GLN A 31 5.59 2.85 17.61
N ILE A 32 5.41 2.21 16.46
CA ILE A 32 4.75 0.90 16.38
C ILE A 32 5.69 -0.12 17.03
N TYR A 33 5.21 -0.79 18.06
CA TYR A 33 6.00 -1.73 18.86
C TYR A 33 5.21 -3.01 19.14
N GLU A 34 3.92 -2.85 19.45
CA GLU A 34 2.97 -3.95 19.59
C GLU A 34 2.04 -3.99 18.37
N GLU A 35 1.52 -5.17 18.04
CA GLU A 35 0.60 -5.34 16.90
C GLU A 35 -0.64 -4.46 17.04
N SER A 36 -1.15 -4.28 18.25
CA SER A 36 -2.26 -3.36 18.56
C SER A 36 -1.96 -1.89 18.23
N HIS A 37 -0.70 -1.48 18.16
CA HIS A 37 -0.35 -0.10 17.77
C HIS A 37 -0.61 0.16 16.29
N LYS A 38 -0.71 -0.89 15.45
CA LYS A 38 -1.08 -0.73 14.04
C LYS A 38 -2.49 -0.17 13.88
N GLU A 39 -3.40 -0.49 14.81
CA GLU A 39 -4.77 0.04 14.84
C GLU A 39 -4.82 1.55 15.16
N GLN A 40 -3.77 2.08 15.79
CA GLN A 40 -3.65 3.49 16.18
C GLN A 40 -2.98 4.36 15.11
N VAL A 41 -2.25 3.73 14.18
CA VAL A 41 -1.93 4.37 12.91
C VAL A 41 -3.26 4.46 12.20
N TRP A 42 -3.90 5.63 12.27
CA TRP A 42 -5.18 5.91 11.62
C TRP A 42 -5.28 5.07 10.34
N SER A 43 -6.30 4.21 10.27
CA SER A 43 -6.83 3.76 8.99
C SER A 43 -7.16 5.06 8.27
N TYR A 44 -6.22 5.56 7.47
CA TYR A 44 -6.43 6.76 6.69
C TYR A 44 -7.73 6.47 5.96
N ASN A 45 -8.77 7.27 6.22
CA ASN A 45 -9.99 7.22 5.44
C ASN A 45 -9.52 7.32 3.99
N ILE A 46 -9.49 6.16 3.33
CA ILE A 46 -8.92 5.96 2.01
C ILE A 46 -9.70 6.90 1.12
N ARG A 47 -9.08 8.04 0.80
CA ARG A 47 -9.67 8.96 -0.15
C ARG A 47 -9.59 8.24 -1.48
N GLU A 48 -10.71 8.15 -2.18
CA GLU A 48 -10.74 7.53 -3.51
C GLU A 48 -9.57 8.03 -4.37
N GLY A 49 -8.73 7.11 -4.82
CA GLY A 49 -7.62 7.41 -5.72
C GLY A 49 -6.28 7.72 -5.05
N GLU A 50 -6.06 7.41 -3.77
CA GLU A 50 -4.71 7.41 -3.22
C GLU A 50 -3.88 6.23 -3.75
N THR A 51 -2.68 6.54 -4.23
CA THR A 51 -1.70 5.58 -4.75
C THR A 51 -0.56 5.41 -3.75
N ILE A 52 -0.18 4.16 -3.53
CA ILE A 52 1.01 3.78 -2.77
C ILE A 52 2.17 3.68 -3.74
N ARG A 53 3.24 4.43 -3.46
CA ARG A 53 4.49 4.34 -4.21
C ARG A 53 5.44 3.36 -3.57
N VAL A 54 5.83 2.33 -4.32
CA VAL A 54 6.78 1.30 -3.88
C VAL A 54 8.02 1.33 -4.76
N TYR A 55 9.20 1.34 -4.15
CA TYR A 55 10.49 1.30 -4.85
C TYR A 55 11.17 -0.06 -4.66
N TYR A 56 11.70 -0.58 -5.75
CA TYR A 56 12.45 -1.83 -5.83
C TYR A 56 13.92 -1.54 -6.12
N GLN A 57 14.80 -2.40 -5.59
CA GLN A 57 16.25 -2.30 -5.80
C GLN A 57 16.69 -2.81 -7.17
N SER A 58 15.87 -3.63 -7.82
CA SER A 58 16.16 -4.14 -9.16
C SER A 58 14.95 -3.98 -10.07
N GLU A 59 15.23 -3.73 -11.34
CA GLU A 59 14.21 -3.63 -12.39
C GLU A 59 13.40 -4.93 -12.51
N PHE A 60 14.10 -6.06 -12.40
CA PHE A 60 13.49 -7.38 -12.43
C PHE A 60 12.43 -7.55 -11.33
N ALA A 61 12.76 -7.18 -10.09
CA ALA A 61 11.82 -7.29 -8.97
C ALA A 61 10.58 -6.39 -9.16
N ARG A 62 10.77 -5.17 -9.67
CA ARG A 62 9.66 -4.28 -10.02
C ARG A 62 8.77 -4.91 -11.09
N ASN A 63 9.37 -5.43 -12.16
CA ASN A 63 8.62 -5.98 -13.29
C ASN A 63 7.85 -7.26 -12.92
N GLU A 64 8.41 -8.11 -12.06
CA GLU A 64 7.69 -9.26 -11.52
C GLU A 64 6.51 -8.82 -10.64
N ALA A 65 6.72 -7.85 -9.75
CA ALA A 65 5.64 -7.29 -8.94
C ALA A 65 4.55 -6.65 -9.82
N TYR A 66 4.93 -5.91 -10.87
CA TYR A 66 3.99 -5.31 -11.81
C TYR A 66 3.07 -6.35 -12.46
N LYS A 67 3.62 -7.49 -12.90
CA LYS A 67 2.81 -8.59 -13.47
C LYS A 67 1.83 -9.15 -12.46
N MET A 68 2.30 -9.49 -11.25
CA MET A 68 1.45 -10.02 -10.20
C MET A 68 0.31 -9.06 -9.82
N LEU A 69 0.63 -7.77 -9.70
CA LEU A 69 -0.37 -6.74 -9.39
C LEU A 69 -1.37 -6.53 -10.54
N CYS A 70 -0.93 -6.62 -11.80
CA CYS A 70 -1.83 -6.60 -12.95
C CYS A 70 -2.77 -7.80 -12.95
N ASP A 71 -2.26 -9.01 -12.70
CA ASP A 71 -3.08 -10.22 -12.64
C ASP A 71 -4.14 -10.12 -11.53
N MET A 72 -3.74 -9.62 -10.35
CA MET A 72 -4.67 -9.37 -9.24
C MET A 72 -5.71 -8.31 -9.59
N LYS A 73 -5.30 -7.21 -10.21
CA LYS A 73 -6.22 -6.15 -10.67
C LYS A 73 -7.27 -6.71 -11.63
N ASP A 74 -6.84 -7.49 -12.62
CA ASP A 74 -7.73 -8.06 -13.62
C ASP A 74 -8.71 -9.06 -13.00
N TYR A 75 -8.24 -9.84 -12.01
CA TYR A 75 -9.10 -10.71 -11.20
C TYR A 75 -10.16 -9.92 -10.41
N MET A 76 -9.76 -8.89 -9.66
CA MET A 76 -10.68 -8.06 -8.87
C MET A 76 -11.74 -7.38 -9.75
N VAL A 77 -11.34 -6.86 -10.92
CA VAL A 77 -12.26 -6.25 -11.89
C VAL A 77 -13.22 -7.28 -12.48
N PHE A 78 -12.76 -8.51 -12.71
CA PHE A 78 -13.60 -9.61 -13.18
C PHE A 78 -14.65 -9.98 -12.12
N GLU A 79 -14.23 -10.20 -10.88
CA GLU A 79 -15.11 -10.54 -9.75
C GLU A 79 -16.15 -9.44 -9.49
N ALA A 80 -15.76 -8.16 -9.54
CA ALA A 80 -16.70 -7.05 -9.40
C ALA A 80 -17.79 -7.07 -10.49
N LYS A 81 -17.42 -7.35 -11.74
CA LYS A 81 -18.38 -7.46 -12.86
C LYS A 81 -19.28 -8.68 -12.71
N ASP A 82 -18.73 -9.80 -12.27
CA ASP A 82 -19.50 -11.02 -12.05
C ASP A 82 -20.50 -10.84 -10.90
N ALA A 83 -20.08 -10.20 -9.81
CA ALA A 83 -20.93 -9.84 -8.70
C ALA A 83 -22.14 -8.99 -9.11
N VAL A 84 -21.92 -7.97 -9.94
CA VAL A 84 -23.02 -7.15 -10.48
C VAL A 84 -24.00 -8.01 -11.28
N ARG A 85 -23.51 -8.99 -12.04
CA ARG A 85 -24.35 -9.93 -12.80
C ARG A 85 -25.16 -10.83 -11.88
N VAL A 86 -24.55 -11.43 -10.86
CA VAL A 86 -25.20 -12.32 -9.89
C VAL A 86 -26.28 -11.57 -9.11
N LEU A 87 -26.01 -10.35 -8.65
CA LEU A 87 -26.98 -9.53 -7.93
C LEU A 87 -28.14 -9.04 -8.80
N SER A 88 -27.96 -9.02 -10.13
CA SER A 88 -29.02 -8.69 -11.08
C SER A 88 -29.88 -9.90 -11.45
N ASP A 89 -29.50 -11.11 -11.06
CA ASP A 89 -30.24 -12.34 -11.32
C ASP A 89 -31.23 -12.64 -10.18
N GLU A 90 -32.52 -12.60 -10.50
CA GLU A 90 -33.61 -12.88 -9.54
C GLU A 90 -33.65 -14.34 -9.06
N PHE A 91 -32.92 -15.24 -9.74
CA PHE A 91 -32.85 -16.67 -9.40
C PHE A 91 -31.52 -17.09 -8.77
N ALA A 92 -30.59 -16.15 -8.52
CA ALA A 92 -29.33 -16.45 -7.86
C ALA A 92 -29.55 -17.02 -6.45
N ASP A 93 -28.71 -17.98 -6.05
CA ASP A 93 -28.78 -18.55 -4.71
C ASP A 93 -28.43 -17.47 -3.66
N PRO A 94 -29.08 -17.44 -2.48
CA PRO A 94 -28.76 -16.46 -1.44
C PRO A 94 -27.30 -16.45 -1.01
N ALA A 95 -26.60 -17.59 -1.05
CA ALA A 95 -25.17 -17.63 -0.72
C ALA A 95 -24.30 -17.00 -1.83
N GLU A 96 -24.70 -17.16 -3.09
CA GLU A 96 -24.03 -16.51 -4.23
C GLU A 96 -24.24 -15.00 -4.20
N GLN A 97 -25.43 -14.55 -3.79
CA GLN A 97 -25.72 -13.12 -3.59
C GLN A 97 -24.87 -12.52 -2.46
N GLU A 98 -24.69 -13.23 -1.34
CA GLU A 98 -23.84 -12.77 -0.24
C GLU A 98 -22.37 -12.64 -0.67
N LEU A 99 -21.84 -13.63 -1.38
CA LEU A 99 -20.48 -13.57 -1.94
C LEU A 99 -20.34 -12.42 -2.94
N ALA A 100 -21.33 -12.23 -3.81
CA ALA A 100 -21.35 -11.13 -4.77
C ALA A 100 -21.35 -9.75 -4.07
N MET A 101 -22.05 -9.60 -2.94
CA MET A 101 -21.99 -8.36 -2.15
C MET A 101 -20.58 -8.05 -1.65
N VAL A 102 -19.79 -9.06 -1.27
CA VAL A 102 -18.39 -8.89 -0.87
C VAL A 102 -17.54 -8.46 -2.07
N HIS A 103 -17.66 -9.14 -3.21
CA HIS A 103 -16.89 -8.80 -4.42
C HIS A 103 -17.25 -7.44 -5.02
N LEU A 104 -18.42 -6.88 -4.71
CA LEU A 104 -18.78 -5.52 -5.09
C LEU A 104 -17.90 -4.46 -4.42
N MET A 105 -17.24 -4.81 -3.30
CA MET A 105 -16.21 -3.97 -2.69
C MET A 105 -14.95 -3.83 -3.56
N TYR A 106 -14.82 -4.59 -4.64
CA TYR A 106 -13.75 -4.42 -5.63
C TYR A 106 -14.11 -3.48 -6.78
N ASP A 107 -15.35 -2.99 -6.85
CA ASP A 107 -15.75 -2.02 -7.88
C ASP A 107 -15.05 -0.67 -7.63
N ASP A 108 -13.91 -0.51 -8.30
CA ASP A 108 -13.15 0.72 -8.34
C ASP A 108 -12.66 1.01 -9.75
N SER A 109 -13.33 1.96 -10.40
CA SER A 109 -12.97 2.44 -11.73
C SER A 109 -11.55 3.05 -11.83
N LYS A 110 -10.88 3.32 -10.70
CA LYS A 110 -9.58 4.00 -10.64
C LYS A 110 -8.41 3.06 -10.32
N MET A 111 -8.62 1.75 -10.20
CA MET A 111 -7.53 0.80 -9.96
C MET A 111 -6.47 0.86 -11.06
N ASN A 112 -5.26 1.29 -10.68
CA ASN A 112 -4.11 1.41 -11.56
C ASN A 112 -2.82 0.88 -10.93
N VAL A 113 -1.90 0.50 -11.80
CA VAL A 113 -0.52 0.14 -11.50
C VAL A 113 0.33 0.81 -12.57
N GLU A 114 1.15 1.79 -12.18
CA GLU A 114 1.90 2.63 -13.11
C GLU A 114 3.39 2.60 -12.79
N PHE A 115 4.23 2.65 -13.83
CA PHE A 115 5.68 2.71 -13.67
C PHE A 115 6.14 4.10 -13.25
N VAL A 116 7.10 4.14 -12.32
CA VAL A 116 7.73 5.38 -11.84
C VAL A 116 9.25 5.26 -11.96
N ASP A 117 9.81 5.89 -12.99
CA ASP A 117 11.24 5.86 -13.30
C ASP A 117 11.99 7.12 -12.86
N THR A 118 11.42 7.90 -11.94
CA THR A 118 11.97 9.19 -11.48
C THR A 118 13.43 9.11 -11.01
N TYR A 119 13.87 7.96 -10.50
CA TYR A 119 15.22 7.76 -9.95
C TYR A 119 16.05 6.73 -10.72
N PHE A 120 15.64 6.39 -11.94
CA PHE A 120 16.35 5.43 -12.79
C PHE A 120 17.78 5.87 -13.12
N ASP A 121 18.02 7.17 -13.33
CA ASP A 121 19.36 7.70 -13.66
C ASP A 121 20.21 8.08 -12.42
N SER A 122 19.76 7.73 -11.22
CA SER A 122 20.49 8.09 -10.00
C SER A 122 21.73 7.21 -9.79
N SER A 123 22.68 7.68 -8.97
CA SER A 123 23.90 6.93 -8.65
C SER A 123 23.64 5.53 -8.08
N HIS A 124 22.48 5.32 -7.46
CA HIS A 124 21.96 4.05 -6.97
C HIS A 124 20.53 3.91 -7.48
N PRO A 125 20.33 3.38 -8.71
CA PRO A 125 19.04 3.39 -9.37
C PRO A 125 18.01 2.61 -8.56
N VAL A 126 16.81 3.18 -8.46
CA VAL A 126 15.64 2.53 -7.87
C VAL A 126 14.47 2.61 -8.85
N PHE A 127 13.66 1.56 -8.83
CA PHE A 127 12.61 1.33 -9.82
C PHE A 127 11.27 1.39 -9.11
N GLY A 128 10.42 2.36 -9.46
CA GLY A 128 9.17 2.61 -8.74
C GLY A 128 7.93 2.04 -9.43
N LEU A 129 6.91 1.76 -8.63
CA LEU A 129 5.51 1.60 -9.06
C LEU A 129 4.61 2.50 -8.22
N ASP A 130 3.66 3.16 -8.88
CA ASP A 130 2.49 3.75 -8.23
C ASP A 130 1.33 2.76 -8.34
N ILE A 131 0.81 2.33 -7.19
CA ILE A 131 -0.14 1.23 -7.08
C ILE A 131 -1.35 1.76 -6.34
N SER A 132 -2.55 1.61 -6.91
CA SER A 132 -3.78 1.91 -6.18
C SER A 132 -3.84 1.11 -4.87
N GLU A 133 -4.05 1.80 -3.74
CA GLU A 133 -4.02 1.19 -2.41
C GLU A 133 -4.95 -0.02 -2.28
N ARG A 134 -6.10 0.03 -2.96
CA ARG A 134 -7.12 -1.02 -2.95
C ARG A 134 -6.62 -2.39 -3.45
N LEU A 135 -5.51 -2.44 -4.21
CA LEU A 135 -4.88 -3.69 -4.64
C LEU A 135 -4.13 -4.44 -3.52
N PHE A 136 -3.89 -3.78 -2.37
CA PHE A 136 -3.19 -4.38 -1.24
C PHE A 136 -4.11 -4.97 -0.16
N TRP A 137 -5.42 -4.75 -0.26
CA TRP A 137 -6.36 -5.20 0.74
C TRP A 137 -6.93 -6.57 0.35
N GLU A 138 -6.63 -7.58 1.14
CA GLU A 138 -7.40 -8.83 1.16
C GLU A 138 -8.73 -8.55 1.86
N SER A 139 -9.83 -8.96 1.23
CA SER A 139 -11.19 -8.94 1.80
C SER A 139 -11.40 -10.03 2.83
#